data_AF-A0A357Z7J1-F1
#
_entry.id   AF-A0A357Z7J1-F1
#
_cell.length_a   1.000
_cell.length_b   1.000
_cell.length_c   1.000
_cell.angle_alpha   90.00
_cell.angle_beta   90.00
_cell.angle_gamma   90.00
#
_symmetry.space_group_name_H-M   'P 1'
#
loop_
_entity.id
_entity.type
_entity.pdbx_description
1 polymer ?
#
loop_
_entity_poly.entity_id
_entity_poly.type
_entity_poly.pdbx_seq_one_letter_code
_entity_poly.pdbx_strand_id
1 'polypeptide(L)'
;MKKAKLLLAIIGLSMLTFHCIAQNSITNNPIKIGELLVARSDFKMQMKWADSRKACEKLKDGWRLPNRAELNFLYLNKDKIPGLNGKYYWSIDQSIENHAWLQFFNDGTQDDYLKYTKCWVRPVKINDLSK
;
A
#
# COMPACT_ATOMS: atom_id res chain seq x y z
N MET A 1 17.56 -42.96 21.93
CA MET A 1 16.54 -42.78 20.87
C MET A 1 15.47 -41.72 21.17
N LYS A 2 15.01 -41.51 22.41
CA LYS A 2 13.96 -40.50 22.73
C LYS A 2 14.43 -39.04 22.57
N LYS A 3 15.69 -38.72 22.94
CA LYS A 3 16.26 -37.36 22.85
C LYS A 3 16.42 -36.85 21.41
N ALA A 4 16.74 -37.73 20.45
CA ALA A 4 16.90 -37.37 19.04
C ALA A 4 15.55 -37.04 18.36
N LYS A 5 14.48 -37.79 18.69
CA LYS A 5 13.12 -37.48 18.21
C LYS A 5 12.59 -36.14 18.74
N LEU A 6 12.95 -35.79 19.98
CA LEU A 6 12.60 -34.51 20.59
C LEU A 6 13.34 -33.33 19.93
N LEU A 7 14.63 -33.49 19.57
CA LEU A 7 15.42 -32.46 18.89
C LEU A 7 14.90 -32.16 17.48
N LEU A 8 14.52 -33.19 16.71
CA LEU A 8 13.92 -33.05 15.38
C LEU A 8 12.56 -32.35 15.42
N ALA A 9 11.75 -32.58 16.46
CA ALA A 9 10.46 -31.90 16.64
C ALA A 9 10.64 -30.40 16.94
N ILE A 10 11.67 -30.01 17.70
CA ILE A 10 11.95 -28.61 18.03
C ILE A 10 12.43 -27.81 16.80
N ILE A 11 13.24 -28.41 15.93
CA ILE A 11 13.70 -27.79 14.67
C ILE A 11 12.52 -27.63 13.69
N GLY A 12 11.62 -28.60 13.63
CA GLY A 12 10.39 -28.50 12.83
C GLY A 12 9.47 -27.39 13.33
N LEU A 13 9.29 -27.27 14.66
CA LEU A 13 8.46 -26.23 15.26
C LEU A 13 9.06 -24.83 15.10
N SER A 14 10.39 -24.68 15.13
CA SER A 14 11.04 -23.38 14.85
C SER A 14 10.94 -22.97 13.39
N MET A 15 11.03 -23.90 12.43
CA MET A 15 10.87 -23.60 11.01
C MET A 15 9.43 -23.18 10.65
N LEU A 16 8.43 -23.72 11.36
CA LEU A 16 7.02 -23.31 11.25
C LEU A 16 6.75 -21.93 11.84
N THR A 17 7.44 -21.54 12.92
CA THR A 17 7.32 -20.18 13.48
C THR A 17 8.11 -19.15 12.67
N PHE A 18 9.24 -19.52 12.03
CA PHE A 18 9.91 -18.65 11.06
C PHE A 18 9.10 -18.44 9.77
N HIS A 19 8.26 -19.40 9.36
CA HIS A 19 7.33 -19.20 8.25
C HIS A 19 6.08 -18.38 8.63
N CYS A 20 5.88 -18.10 9.93
CA CYS A 20 4.80 -17.25 10.44
C CYS A 20 5.30 -15.85 10.90
N ILE A 21 6.59 -15.55 10.69
CA ILE A 21 7.14 -14.22 10.96
C ILE A 21 7.41 -13.55 9.61
N ALA A 22 6.68 -12.46 9.35
CA ALA A 22 6.86 -11.50 8.26
C ALA A 22 6.27 -11.84 6.87
N GLN A 23 4.96 -12.10 6.80
CA GLN A 23 4.18 -11.27 5.88
C GLN A 23 4.04 -9.90 6.55
N ASN A 24 5.07 -9.05 6.40
CA ASN A 24 4.93 -7.62 6.70
C ASN A 24 3.89 -7.07 5.74
N SER A 25 2.61 -7.16 6.14
CA SER A 25 1.53 -6.51 5.42
C SER A 25 1.89 -5.04 5.31
N ILE A 26 1.76 -4.47 4.11
CA ILE A 26 2.03 -3.05 3.85
C ILE A 26 1.18 -2.12 4.74
N THR A 27 0.16 -2.67 5.39
CA THR A 27 -0.77 -2.02 6.33
C THR A 27 -0.32 -2.07 7.79
N ASN A 28 0.71 -2.84 8.13
CA ASN A 28 1.26 -2.88 9.49
C ASN A 28 1.96 -1.56 9.83
N ASN A 29 1.66 -1.01 11.01
CA ASN A 29 2.22 0.26 11.50
C ASN A 29 2.09 1.39 10.45
N PRO A 30 0.85 1.75 10.06
CA PRO A 30 0.62 2.77 9.05
C PRO A 30 1.08 4.15 9.54
N ILE A 31 1.44 5.01 8.60
CA ILE A 31 1.89 6.38 8.87
C ILE A 31 0.64 7.25 8.99
N LYS A 32 0.44 7.87 10.16
CA LYS A 32 -0.65 8.82 10.39
C LYS A 32 -0.24 10.23 9.95
N ILE A 33 -1.04 10.85 9.11
CA ILE A 33 -0.91 12.25 8.69
C ILE A 33 -2.31 12.89 8.64
N GLY A 34 -2.58 13.82 9.56
CA GLY A 34 -3.94 14.32 9.77
C GLY A 34 -4.92 13.16 10.02
N GLU A 35 -6.00 13.12 9.25
CA GLU A 35 -7.07 12.11 9.33
C GLU A 35 -6.81 10.87 8.45
N LEU A 36 -5.64 10.76 7.80
CA LEU A 36 -5.28 9.62 6.96
C LEU A 36 -4.27 8.70 7.64
N LEU A 37 -4.52 7.40 7.50
CA LEU A 37 -3.54 6.35 7.67
C LEU A 37 -3.01 5.94 6.30
N VAL A 38 -1.71 6.07 6.09
CA VAL A 38 -1.01 5.74 4.85
C VAL A 38 -0.25 4.43 5.05
N ALA A 39 -0.34 3.52 4.08
CA ALA A 39 0.44 2.30 4.11
C ALA A 39 1.94 2.60 4.26
N ARG A 40 2.67 1.76 5.01
CA ARG A 40 4.08 2.02 5.29
C ARG A 40 4.97 1.90 4.04
N SER A 41 4.52 1.14 3.05
CA SER A 41 5.21 0.93 1.78
C SER A 41 4.23 0.83 0.63
N ASP A 42 4.74 1.02 -0.59
CA ASP A 42 4.01 0.71 -1.81
C ASP A 42 3.77 -0.80 -1.92
N PHE A 43 2.85 -1.22 -2.79
CA PHE A 43 2.91 -2.57 -3.34
C PHE A 43 4.23 -2.81 -4.07
N LYS A 44 4.74 -4.06 -4.03
CA LYS A 44 6.05 -4.43 -4.62
C LYS A 44 6.11 -4.26 -6.15
N MET A 45 4.97 -4.18 -6.82
CA MET A 45 4.86 -4.10 -8.26
C MET A 45 3.89 -2.99 -8.65
N GLN A 46 4.22 -2.29 -9.74
CA GLN A 46 3.28 -1.40 -10.41
C GLN A 46 2.16 -2.22 -11.06
N MET A 47 0.95 -1.66 -11.10
CA MET A 47 -0.20 -2.36 -11.64
C MET A 47 -1.16 -1.43 -12.37
N LYS A 48 -2.02 -2.03 -13.21
CA LYS A 48 -3.07 -1.34 -13.94
C LYS A 48 -4.11 -0.81 -12.97
N TRP A 49 -4.79 0.28 -13.33
CA TRP A 49 -5.71 0.95 -12.42
C TRP A 49 -6.79 0.03 -11.82
N ALA A 50 -7.38 -0.85 -12.63
CA ALA A 50 -8.37 -1.82 -12.16
C ALA A 50 -7.78 -2.86 -11.18
N ASP A 51 -6.54 -3.30 -11.41
CA ASP A 51 -5.83 -4.22 -10.53
C ASP A 51 -5.42 -3.53 -9.22
N SER A 52 -5.05 -2.24 -9.28
CA SER A 52 -4.75 -1.39 -8.13
C SER A 52 -5.92 -1.33 -7.15
N ARG A 53 -7.13 -1.11 -7.68
CA ARG A 53 -8.34 -1.09 -6.86
C ARG A 53 -8.58 -2.42 -6.17
N LYS A 54 -8.55 -3.52 -6.92
CA LYS A 54 -8.72 -4.87 -6.39
C LYS A 54 -7.66 -5.22 -5.35
N ALA A 55 -6.42 -4.80 -5.57
CA ALA A 55 -5.32 -5.04 -4.64
C ALA A 55 -5.53 -4.30 -3.32
N CYS A 56 -5.96 -3.03 -3.36
CA CYS A 56 -6.30 -2.28 -2.15
C CYS A 56 -7.52 -2.89 -1.41
N GLU A 57 -8.59 -3.26 -2.13
CA GLU A 57 -9.78 -3.86 -1.53
C GLU A 57 -9.47 -5.17 -0.79
N LYS A 58 -8.51 -5.97 -1.30
CA LYS A 58 -8.04 -7.20 -0.64
C LYS A 58 -7.38 -6.97 0.71
N LEU A 59 -6.90 -5.76 0.99
CA LEU A 59 -6.32 -5.40 2.30
C LEU A 59 -7.39 -5.28 3.39
N LYS A 60 -8.68 -5.20 3.02
CA LYS A 60 -9.84 -5.05 3.92
C LYS A 60 -9.76 -3.79 4.78
N ASP A 61 -10.61 -3.66 5.80
CA ASP A 61 -10.56 -2.61 6.83
C ASP A 61 -10.48 -1.16 6.32
N GLY A 62 -11.16 -0.89 5.19
CA GLY A 62 -11.27 0.45 4.59
C GLY A 62 -10.05 0.91 3.79
N TRP A 63 -9.04 0.05 3.59
CA TRP A 63 -7.91 0.35 2.72
C TRP A 63 -8.35 0.49 1.26
N ARG A 64 -7.94 1.59 0.63
CA ARG A 64 -8.29 1.93 -0.75
C ARG A 64 -7.17 2.71 -1.44
N LEU A 65 -7.34 2.94 -2.73
CA LEU A 65 -6.57 3.97 -3.42
C LEU A 65 -6.89 5.36 -2.82
N PRO A 66 -5.90 6.26 -2.74
CA PRO A 66 -6.15 7.66 -2.44
C PRO A 66 -6.98 8.30 -3.57
N ASN A 67 -7.75 9.33 -3.26
CA ASN A 67 -8.32 10.22 -4.29
C ASN A 67 -7.30 11.31 -4.67
N ARG A 68 -7.65 12.18 -5.64
CA ARG A 68 -6.75 13.24 -6.12
C ARG A 68 -6.36 14.22 -5.02
N ALA A 69 -7.31 14.64 -4.19
CA ALA A 69 -7.04 15.59 -3.11
C ALA A 69 -6.10 14.98 -2.07
N GLU A 70 -6.32 13.70 -1.74
CA GLU A 70 -5.47 12.94 -0.83
C GLU A 70 -4.07 12.74 -1.40
N LEU A 71 -3.92 12.40 -2.69
CA LEU A 71 -2.59 12.33 -3.33
C LEU A 71 -1.84 13.66 -3.20
N ASN A 72 -2.52 14.78 -3.41
CA ASN A 72 -1.88 16.08 -3.25
C ASN A 72 -1.50 16.35 -1.79
N PHE A 73 -2.37 15.98 -0.85
CA PHE A 73 -2.06 16.05 0.57
C PHE A 73 -0.86 15.17 0.97
N LEU A 74 -0.75 13.97 0.39
CA LEU A 74 0.43 13.11 0.57
C LEU A 74 1.68 13.78 0.01
N TYR A 75 1.60 14.39 -1.19
CA TYR A 75 2.72 15.07 -1.83
C TYR A 75 3.24 16.23 -0.97
N LEU A 76 2.34 17.07 -0.44
CA LEU A 76 2.68 18.18 0.45
C LEU A 76 3.29 17.72 1.79
N ASN A 77 3.08 16.46 2.18
CA ASN A 77 3.62 15.86 3.40
C ASN A 77 4.65 14.76 3.13
N LYS A 78 5.18 14.64 1.90
CA LYS A 78 5.98 13.47 1.48
C LYS A 78 7.25 13.26 2.31
N ASP A 79 7.80 14.32 2.90
CA ASP A 79 8.97 14.23 3.79
C ASP A 79 8.70 13.44 5.07
N LYS A 80 7.43 13.32 5.48
CA LYS A 80 6.98 12.49 6.61
C LYS A 80 6.67 11.04 6.20
N ILE A 81 6.70 10.72 4.91
CA ILE A 81 6.23 9.46 4.33
C ILE A 81 7.38 8.79 3.57
N PRO A 82 8.11 7.84 4.20
CA PRO A 82 9.22 7.18 3.55
C PRO A 82 8.85 6.50 2.21
N GLY A 83 9.74 6.66 1.22
CA GLY A 83 9.67 5.98 -0.07
C GLY A 83 8.66 6.56 -1.07
N LEU A 84 8.07 7.73 -0.77
CA LEU A 84 7.07 8.41 -1.59
C LEU A 84 7.71 9.49 -2.49
N ASN A 85 8.64 9.10 -3.37
CA ASN A 85 9.35 10.02 -4.26
C ASN A 85 9.53 9.44 -5.68
N GLY A 86 9.69 10.31 -6.68
CA GLY A 86 10.12 9.94 -8.04
C GLY A 86 9.19 8.98 -8.81
N LYS A 87 7.92 8.89 -8.43
CA LYS A 87 6.97 7.87 -8.93
C LYS A 87 5.60 8.47 -9.24
N TYR A 88 4.91 7.86 -10.19
CA TYR A 88 3.49 8.11 -10.45
C TYR A 88 2.60 7.20 -9.60
N TYR A 89 1.63 7.77 -8.91
CA TYR A 89 0.69 7.04 -8.06
C TYR A 89 -0.74 7.16 -8.54
N TRP A 90 -1.46 6.04 -8.59
CA TRP A 90 -2.86 6.01 -8.98
C TRP A 90 -3.79 6.69 -7.96
N SER A 91 -4.76 7.44 -8.47
CA SER A 91 -5.96 7.87 -7.76
C SER A 91 -7.12 6.89 -7.97
N ILE A 92 -8.07 6.82 -7.04
CA ILE A 92 -9.37 6.17 -7.26
C ILE A 92 -10.27 6.95 -8.24
N ASP A 93 -9.97 8.23 -8.47
CA ASP A 93 -10.78 9.09 -9.33
C ASP A 93 -10.56 8.77 -10.81
N GLN A 94 -11.65 8.74 -11.56
CA GLN A 94 -11.66 8.52 -13.01
C GLN A 94 -11.91 9.85 -13.73
N SER A 95 -11.24 10.08 -14.86
CA SER A 95 -11.53 11.22 -15.74
C SER A 95 -12.56 10.83 -16.78
N ILE A 96 -12.24 9.82 -17.58
CA ILE A 96 -13.12 9.22 -18.61
C ILE A 96 -13.05 7.68 -18.55
N GLU A 97 -13.79 7.00 -19.43
CA GLU A 97 -13.93 5.53 -19.41
C GLU A 97 -12.57 4.80 -19.40
N ASN A 98 -11.61 5.26 -20.20
CA ASN A 98 -10.30 4.61 -20.32
C ASN A 98 -9.18 5.29 -19.53
N HIS A 99 -9.46 6.36 -18.80
CA HIS A 99 -8.45 7.14 -18.08
C HIS A 99 -8.76 7.32 -16.59
N ALA A 100 -7.72 7.34 -15.78
CA ALA A 100 -7.80 7.61 -14.35
C ALA A 100 -6.74 8.63 -13.94
N TRP A 101 -7.03 9.35 -12.87
CA TRP A 101 -6.10 10.34 -12.35
C TRP A 101 -4.91 9.69 -11.66
N LEU A 102 -3.77 10.36 -11.76
CA LEU A 102 -2.54 10.02 -11.06
C LEU A 102 -1.79 11.29 -10.64
N GLN A 103 -0.79 11.14 -9.77
CA GLN A 103 0.10 12.24 -9.41
C GLN A 103 1.56 11.80 -9.45
N PHE A 104 2.42 12.65 -10.01
CA PHE A 104 3.87 12.49 -9.98
C PHE A 104 4.46 13.07 -8.69
N PHE A 105 5.16 12.25 -7.92
CA PHE A 105 5.68 12.66 -6.60
C PHE A 105 7.04 13.35 -6.64
N ASN A 106 7.60 13.55 -7.84
CA ASN A 106 8.80 14.35 -7.99
C ASN A 106 8.48 15.85 -7.88
N ASP A 107 7.48 16.32 -8.64
CA ASP A 107 7.13 17.74 -8.79
C ASP A 107 5.69 18.09 -8.39
N GLY A 108 4.85 17.09 -8.11
CA GLY A 108 3.47 17.27 -7.68
C GLY A 108 2.46 17.33 -8.80
N THR A 109 2.86 17.18 -10.07
CA THR A 109 1.97 17.26 -11.23
C THR A 109 0.88 16.20 -11.15
N GLN A 110 -0.38 16.64 -11.33
CA GLN A 110 -1.53 15.75 -11.49
C GLN A 110 -1.96 15.71 -12.94
N ASP A 111 -2.24 14.51 -13.44
CA ASP A 111 -2.73 14.27 -14.80
C ASP A 111 -3.61 13.03 -14.83
N ASP A 112 -4.32 12.80 -15.93
CA ASP A 112 -5.03 11.55 -16.17
C ASP A 112 -4.37 10.72 -17.26
N TYR A 113 -4.43 9.40 -17.10
CA TYR A 113 -3.70 8.49 -17.99
C TYR A 113 -4.43 7.18 -18.21
N LEU A 114 -4.06 6.47 -19.29
CA LEU A 114 -4.70 5.22 -19.70
C LEU A 114 -4.67 4.19 -18.56
N LYS A 115 -5.83 3.66 -18.20
CA LYS A 115 -6.00 2.66 -17.11
C LYS A 115 -5.19 1.37 -17.32
N TYR A 116 -4.75 1.12 -18.55
CA TYR A 116 -3.93 -0.05 -18.93
C TYR A 116 -2.44 0.13 -18.66
N THR A 117 -1.99 1.34 -18.32
CA THR A 117 -0.62 1.63 -17.91
C THR A 117 -0.38 1.16 -16.49
N LYS A 118 0.89 0.99 -16.10
CA LYS A 118 1.26 0.53 -14.76
C LYS A 118 1.80 1.71 -13.97
N CYS A 119 1.24 1.95 -12.79
CA CYS A 119 1.73 2.96 -11.85
C CYS A 119 1.85 2.36 -10.44
N TRP A 120 2.49 3.11 -9.54
CA TRP A 120 2.65 2.72 -8.15
C TRP A 120 1.36 2.90 -7.36
N VAL A 121 1.25 2.16 -6.26
CA VAL A 121 0.07 2.12 -5.40
C VAL A 121 0.50 2.22 -3.95
N ARG A 122 0.07 3.28 -3.29
CA ARG A 122 0.22 3.50 -1.85
C ARG A 122 -1.17 3.60 -1.22
N PRO A 123 -1.67 2.52 -0.60
CA PRO A 123 -3.00 2.53 0.00
C PRO A 123 -3.13 3.56 1.11
N VAL A 124 -4.35 4.09 1.25
CA VAL A 124 -4.75 4.95 2.36
C VAL A 124 -6.06 4.45 2.95
N LYS A 125 -6.33 4.82 4.20
CA LYS A 125 -7.66 4.74 4.81
C LYS A 125 -7.89 5.90 5.77
N ILE A 126 -9.15 6.18 6.08
CA ILE A 126 -9.50 7.18 7.09
C ILE A 126 -9.13 6.63 8.48
N ASN A 127 -8.51 7.49 9.28
CA ASN A 127 -8.29 7.25 10.70
C ASN A 127 -9.60 7.50 11.45
N ASP A 128 -10.46 6.49 11.52
CA ASP A 128 -11.70 6.61 12.28
C ASP A 128 -11.41 6.69 13.79
N LEU A 129 -11.42 7.91 14.33
CA LEU A 129 -11.24 8.20 15.76
C LEU A 129 -12.51 7.94 16.58
N SER A 130 -13.61 7.51 15.95
CA SER A 130 -14.92 7.37 16.60
C SER A 130 -15.19 5.99 17.23
N LYS A 131 -14.15 5.17 17.42
CA LYS A 131 -14.23 3.88 18.12
C LYS A 131 -13.29 3.79 19.31
#